data_AF-A0A959Y5C8-F1
#
_entry.id   AF-A0A959Y5C8-F1
#
_cell.length_a   1.000
_cell.length_b   1.000
_cell.length_c   1.000
_cell.angle_alpha   90.00
_cell.angle_beta   90.00
_cell.angle_gamma   90.00
#
_symmetry.space_group_name_H-M   'P 1'
#
loop_
_entity.id
_entity.type
_entity.pdbx_description
1 polymer ?
#
loop_
_entity_poly.entity_id
_entity_poly.type
_entity_poly.pdbx_seq_one_letter_code
_entity_poly.pdbx_strand_id
1 'polypeptide(L)' 'DKPTGAVVGQQPFGGARGSGTNDKAGSYLNLIRWVSPRTIKETFVPATDHTYPFLG' A
#
# COMPACT_ATOMS: atom_id res chain seq x y z
N ASP A 1 25.75 -22.76 -10.29
CA ASP A 1 24.79 -21.79 -9.69
C ASP A 1 25.50 -20.60 -9.10
N LYS A 2 24.97 -19.39 -9.33
CA LYS A 2 25.50 -18.15 -8.77
C LYS A 2 24.35 -17.27 -8.26
N PRO A 3 24.24 -16.99 -6.95
CA PRO A 3 23.14 -16.20 -6.39
C PRO A 3 23.42 -14.69 -6.50
N THR A 4 23.52 -14.15 -7.71
CA THR A 4 23.80 -12.72 -7.94
C THR A 4 22.93 -12.12 -9.04
N GLY A 5 22.55 -10.85 -8.91
CA GLY A 5 22.01 -10.05 -10.00
C GLY A 5 20.49 -9.88 -10.02
N ALA A 6 19.91 -9.36 -8.94
CA ALA A 6 18.49 -9.01 -8.95
C ALA A 6 18.22 -7.91 -10.00
N VAL A 7 17.30 -8.21 -10.92
CA VAL A 7 16.86 -7.32 -11.99
C VAL A 7 15.61 -6.57 -11.53
N VAL A 8 15.58 -5.26 -11.74
CA VAL A 8 14.45 -4.39 -11.39
C VAL A 8 13.16 -4.93 -11.99
N GLY A 9 12.13 -5.12 -11.16
CA GLY A 9 10.81 -5.61 -11.60
C GLY A 9 10.68 -7.13 -11.81
N GLN A 10 11.77 -7.90 -11.69
CA GLN A 10 11.73 -9.37 -11.78
C GLN A 10 12.05 -10.04 -10.45
N GLN A 11 13.02 -9.48 -9.71
CA GLN A 11 13.40 -9.96 -8.38
C GLN A 11 13.50 -8.74 -7.44
N PRO A 12 12.52 -8.53 -6.56
CA PRO A 12 12.63 -7.51 -5.52
C PRO A 12 13.92 -7.71 -4.72
N PHE A 13 14.67 -6.64 -4.45
CA PHE A 13 15.93 -6.77 -3.71
C PHE A 13 15.66 -7.34 -2.31
N GLY A 14 16.41 -8.38 -1.95
CA GLY A 14 16.23 -9.13 -0.70
C GLY A 14 16.90 -8.49 0.52
N GLY A 15 16.89 -9.17 1.66
CA GLY A 15 17.73 -8.85 2.83
C GLY A 15 17.81 -10.04 3.77
N ALA A 16 18.76 -9.98 4.71
CA ALA A 16 19.12 -11.10 5.57
C ALA A 16 18.79 -10.81 7.04
N ARG A 17 18.45 -11.85 7.81
CA ARG A 17 18.18 -11.75 9.27
C ARG A 17 17.11 -10.65 9.55
N GLY A 18 17.26 -9.84 10.60
CA GLY A 18 16.33 -8.76 10.97
C GLY A 18 16.39 -7.50 10.08
N SER A 19 16.54 -7.63 8.76
CA SER A 19 16.85 -6.52 7.82
C SER A 19 15.79 -5.42 7.61
N GLY A 20 14.82 -5.27 8.52
CA GLY A 20 13.82 -4.21 8.46
C GLY A 20 12.64 -4.48 7.52
N THR A 21 11.99 -3.41 7.06
CA THR A 21 10.55 -3.34 6.71
C THR A 21 10.13 -3.84 5.32
N ASN A 22 11.05 -4.37 4.50
CA ASN A 22 10.76 -4.95 3.18
C ASN A 22 10.21 -3.95 2.11
N ASP A 23 10.43 -2.66 2.30
CA ASP A 23 10.08 -1.54 1.42
C ASP A 23 11.18 -1.21 0.38
N LYS A 24 11.85 -2.26 -0.12
CA LYS A 24 13.10 -2.13 -0.86
C LYS A 24 12.90 -1.66 -2.30
N ALA A 25 13.88 -0.92 -2.81
CA ALA A 25 13.97 -0.51 -4.20
C ALA A 25 13.76 -1.71 -5.14
N GLY A 26 13.28 -1.46 -6.37
CA GLY A 26 12.97 -2.53 -7.32
C GLY A 26 11.58 -3.18 -7.15
N SER A 27 10.82 -2.80 -6.13
CA SER A 27 9.37 -3.08 -6.01
C SER A 27 8.55 -1.79 -5.92
N TYR A 28 7.25 -1.88 -6.24
CA TYR A 28 6.30 -0.77 -6.07
C TYR A 28 6.20 -0.26 -4.62
N LEU A 29 6.48 -1.11 -3.62
CA LEU A 29 6.38 -0.71 -2.20
C LEU A 29 7.36 0.40 -1.82
N ASN A 30 8.54 0.46 -2.46
CA ASN A 30 9.49 1.55 -2.27
C ASN A 30 8.94 2.90 -2.80
N LEU A 31 8.06 2.89 -3.80
CA LEU A 31 7.47 4.10 -4.34
C LEU A 31 6.43 4.69 -3.37
N ILE A 32 5.63 3.84 -2.72
CA ILE A 32 4.61 4.29 -1.76
C ILE A 32 5.24 4.95 -0.52
N ARG A 33 6.48 4.59 -0.15
CA ARG A 33 7.16 5.18 1.03
C ARG A 33 7.34 6.69 0.95
N TRP A 34 7.42 7.23 -0.26
CA TRP A 34 7.65 8.66 -0.50
C TRP A 34 6.37 9.44 -0.80
N VAL A 35 5.21 8.78 -0.66
CA VAL A 35 3.90 9.39 -0.88
C VAL A 35 3.07 9.28 0.39
N SER A 36 2.29 10.33 0.69
CA SER A 36 1.25 10.30 1.72
C SER A 36 -0.12 10.24 1.02
N PRO A 37 -0.69 9.04 0.80
CA PRO A 37 -1.95 8.90 0.07
C PRO A 37 -3.11 9.51 0.86
N ARG A 38 -4.03 10.18 0.16
CA ARG A 38 -5.30 10.65 0.72
C ARG A 38 -6.47 10.08 -0.07
N THR A 39 -7.55 9.74 0.61
CA THR A 39 -8.81 9.35 -0.01
C THR A 39 -9.79 10.53 0.01
N ILE A 40 -10.58 10.68 -1.05
CA ILE A 40 -11.61 11.71 -1.17
C ILE A 40 -12.92 11.00 -1.54
N LYS A 41 -13.99 11.29 -0.79
CA LYS A 41 -15.33 10.77 -1.04
C LYS A 41 -16.29 11.94 -1.26
N GLU A 42 -17.07 11.85 -2.33
CA GLU A 42 -18.20 12.74 -2.61
C GLU A 42 -19.49 11.92 -2.60
N THR A 43 -20.55 12.43 -1.95
CA THR A 43 -21.86 11.76 -1.91
C THR A 43 -22.88 12.70 -2.52
N PHE A 44 -23.37 12.37 -3.72
CA PHE A 44 -24.25 13.26 -4.49
C PHE A 44 -25.63 13.44 -3.85
N VAL A 45 -26.10 12.45 -3.09
CA VAL A 45 -27.37 12.50 -2.34
C VAL A 45 -27.08 12.07 -0.89
N PRO A 46 -26.72 13.00 0.00
CA PRO A 46 -26.42 12.67 1.39
C PRO A 46 -27.70 12.29 2.15
N ALA A 47 -27.55 11.46 3.19
CA ALA A 47 -28.66 11.19 4.11
C ALA A 47 -29.09 12.50 4.79
N THR A 48 -30.39 12.76 4.81
CA THR A 48 -30.99 13.93 5.46
C THR A 48 -31.48 13.64 6.87
N ASP A 49 -31.53 12.37 7.26
CA ASP A 49 -31.86 11.91 8.61
C ASP A 49 -30.79 10.90 9.08
N HIS A 50 -30.53 10.94 10.39
CA HIS A 50 -29.59 10.10 11.13
C HIS A 50 -30.18 8.78 11.62
N THR A 51 -31.52 8.64 11.60
CA THR A 51 -32.19 7.42 12.05
C THR A 51 -31.93 6.25 11.10
N TYR A 52 -31.86 5.04 11.66
CA TYR A 52 -31.65 3.81 10.90
C TYR A 52 -32.91 2.94 10.93
N PRO A 53 -33.23 2.19 9.85
CA PRO A 53 -34.46 1.40 9.76
C PRO A 53 -34.70 0.34 10.84
N PHE A 54 -33.66 -0.06 11.59
CA PHE A 54 -33.76 -1.08 12.64
C PHE A 54 -34.07 -0.52 14.04
N LEU A 55 -34.12 0.80 14.22
CA LEU A 55 -34.39 1.47 15.50
C LEU A 55 -35.89 1.66 15.79
N GLY A 56 -36.72 0.71 15.35
CA GLY A 56 -38.18 0.75 15.51
C GLY A 56 -38.65 0.96 16.94
#